data_AF-A0A9E0WEN3-F1
#
_entry.id   AF-A0A9E0WEN3-F1
#
_cell.length_a   1.000
_cell.length_b   1.000
_cell.length_c   1.000
_cell.angle_alpha   90.00
_cell.angle_beta   90.00
_cell.angle_gamma   90.00
#
_symmetry.space_group_name_H-M   'P 1'
#
loop_
_entity.id
_entity.type
_entity.pdbx_description
1 polymer ?
#
loop_
_entity_poly.entity_id
_entity_poly.type
_entity_poly.pdbx_seq_one_letter_code
_entity_poly.pdbx_strand_id
1 'polypeptide(L)'
;MRVISRLASIFGRKKARRGLRVAVILDHGEVSVAGIRDGHVVAVTSAPCAEEHALNAVVNAFCTEHDLHGAAATVIPAANEYQLLLVEAPPVPAAELAD
;
A
#
# COMPACT_ATOMS: atom_id res chain seq x y z
N MET A 1 -4.05 5.34 12.65
CA MET A 1 -3.60 6.25 11.57
C MET A 1 -2.10 6.64 11.58
N ARG A 2 -1.23 6.06 12.45
CA ARG A 2 0.22 6.38 12.47
C ARG A 2 1.09 5.55 11.50
N VAL A 3 0.54 4.44 11.01
CA VAL A 3 1.22 3.47 10.15
C VAL A 3 1.54 4.04 8.75
N ILE A 4 0.60 4.76 8.15
CA ILE A 4 0.73 5.31 6.79
C ILE A 4 1.84 6.36 6.71
N SER A 5 2.00 7.21 7.74
CA SER A 5 3.02 8.26 7.75
C SER A 5 4.44 7.69 7.86
N ARG A 6 4.61 6.50 8.43
CA ARG A 6 5.91 5.81 8.48
C ARG A 6 6.27 5.09 7.18
N LEU A 7 5.30 4.48 6.49
CA LEU A 7 5.54 3.92 5.15
C LEU A 7 5.92 5.00 4.14
N ALA A 8 5.43 6.24 4.32
CA ALA A 8 5.87 7.39 3.53
C ALA A 8 7.39 7.67 3.67
N SER A 9 8.06 7.24 4.75
CA SER A 9 9.52 7.37 4.85
C SER A 9 10.28 6.40 3.93
N ILE A 10 9.67 5.26 3.58
CA ILE A 10 10.23 4.25 2.67
C ILE A 10 10.00 4.70 1.21
N PHE A 11 8.78 5.16 0.90
CA PHE A 11 8.38 5.44 -0.48
C PHE A 11 8.45 6.92 -0.88
N GLY A 12 8.36 7.85 0.08
CA GLY A 12 8.19 9.29 -0.18
C GLY A 12 9.49 10.07 -0.40
N ARG A 13 10.67 9.46 -0.30
CA ARG A 13 11.95 10.18 -0.41
C ARG A 13 12.48 10.34 -1.84
N LYS A 14 11.91 9.66 -2.84
CA LYS A 14 12.42 9.67 -4.22
C LYS A 14 11.28 9.73 -5.24
N LYS A 15 11.52 10.36 -6.39
CA LYS A 15 10.60 10.33 -7.53
C LYS A 15 10.35 8.87 -7.93
N ALA A 16 9.09 8.48 -8.03
CA ALA A 16 8.72 7.11 -8.35
C ALA A 16 9.30 6.69 -9.72
N ARG A 17 9.99 5.55 -9.75
CA ARG A 17 10.45 4.91 -10.98
C ARG A 17 9.23 4.43 -11.77
N ARG A 18 9.20 4.71 -13.07
CA ARG A 18 8.15 4.16 -13.95
C ARG A 18 8.19 2.64 -13.91
N GLY A 19 7.02 2.02 -14.05
CA GLY A 19 6.87 0.57 -14.06
C GLY A 19 6.92 -0.09 -12.68
N LEU A 20 7.47 0.55 -11.64
CA LEU A 20 7.59 -0.04 -10.31
C LEU A 20 6.42 0.34 -9.40
N ARG A 21 5.78 -0.68 -8.83
CA ARG A 21 4.71 -0.55 -7.85
C ARG A 21 4.92 -1.53 -6.70
N VAL A 22 4.54 -1.13 -5.50
CA VAL A 22 4.46 -2.02 -4.34
C VAL A 22 3.06 -1.90 -3.75
N ALA A 23 2.39 -3.03 -3.52
CA ALA A 23 1.17 -3.08 -2.74
C ALA A 23 1.50 -3.60 -1.34
N VAL A 24 1.07 -2.88 -0.30
CA VAL A 24 1.21 -3.27 1.11
C VAL A 24 -0.19 -3.48 1.65
N ILE A 25 -0.53 -4.70 2.00
CA ILE A 25 -1.81 -5.07 2.60
C ILE A 25 -1.59 -5.29 4.08
N LEU A 26 -2.37 -4.60 4.90
CA LEU A 26 -2.32 -4.68 6.36
C LEU A 26 -3.57 -5.40 6.84
N ASP A 27 -3.42 -6.62 7.36
CA ASP A 27 -4.50 -7.41 7.97
C ASP A 27 -4.16 -7.70 9.44
N HIS A 28 -5.12 -8.06 10.28
CA HIS A 28 -4.97 -8.12 11.74
C HIS A 28 -3.77 -8.98 12.21
N GLY A 29 -2.63 -8.32 12.44
CA GLY A 29 -1.39 -8.97 12.87
C GLY A 29 -0.55 -9.57 11.73
N GLU A 30 -0.86 -9.27 10.46
CA GLU A 30 -0.13 -9.72 9.29
C GLU A 30 0.07 -8.59 8.29
N VAL A 31 1.24 -8.56 7.65
CA VAL A 31 1.50 -7.72 6.48
C VAL A 31 1.76 -8.61 5.29
N SER A 32 1.06 -8.33 4.19
CA SER A 32 1.38 -8.89 2.88
C SER A 32 1.94 -7.79 1.98
N VAL A 33 3.03 -8.09 1.28
CA VAL A 33 3.70 -7.15 0.38
C VAL A 33 3.83 -7.80 -1.00
N ALA A 34 3.36 -7.11 -2.03
CA ALA A 34 3.51 -7.52 -3.42
C ALA A 34 4.31 -6.48 -4.21
N GLY A 35 5.35 -6.94 -4.89
CA GLY A 35 6.17 -6.15 -5.80
C GLY A 35 5.70 -6.33 -7.23
N ILE A 36 5.56 -5.24 -7.97
CA ILE A 36 5.10 -5.24 -9.36
C ILE A 36 6.08 -4.43 -10.21
N ARG A 37 6.46 -4.99 -11.36
CA ARG A 37 7.33 -4.37 -12.37
C ARG A 37 6.66 -4.49 -13.73
N ASP A 38 6.40 -3.35 -14.36
CA ASP A 38 5.81 -3.23 -15.70
C ASP A 38 4.51 -4.05 -15.87
N GLY A 39 3.68 -4.07 -14.82
CA GLY A 39 2.40 -4.78 -14.79
C GLY A 39 2.50 -6.26 -14.37
N HIS A 40 3.70 -6.78 -14.12
CA HIS A 40 3.92 -8.15 -13.69
C HIS A 40 4.29 -8.23 -12.21
N VAL A 41 3.69 -9.16 -11.48
CA VAL A 41 4.07 -9.46 -10.09
C VAL A 41 5.46 -10.11 -10.12
N VAL A 42 6.41 -9.53 -9.41
CA VAL A 42 7.79 -10.03 -9.32
C VAL A 42 8.07 -10.78 -8.03
N ALA A 43 7.34 -10.46 -6.96
CA ALA A 43 7.48 -11.10 -5.67
C ALA A 43 6.24 -10.83 -4.81
N VAL A 44 5.93 -11.77 -3.92
CA VAL A 44 4.91 -11.65 -2.89
C VAL A 44 5.47 -12.27 -1.62
N THR A 45 5.32 -11.57 -0.50
CA THR A 45 5.62 -12.13 0.82
C THR A 45 4.51 -11.78 1.78
N SER A 46 4.32 -12.63 2.78
CA SER A 46 3.45 -12.35 3.92
C SER A 46 4.20 -12.68 5.20
N ALA A 47 4.04 -11.84 6.22
CA ALA A 47 4.73 -12.00 7.48
C ALA A 47 3.84 -11.56 8.65
N PRO A 48 3.89 -12.28 9.78
CA PRO A 48 3.25 -11.81 11.00
C PRO A 48 3.87 -10.47 11.41
N CYS A 49 3.02 -9.50 11.63
CA CYS A 49 3.38 -8.13 11.95
C CYS A 49 2.46 -7.59 13.04
N ALA A 50 2.72 -8.02 14.28
CA ALA A 50 2.02 -7.54 15.46
C ALA A 50 2.44 -6.12 15.88
N GLU A 51 3.62 -5.67 15.44
CA GLU A 51 4.20 -4.39 15.85
C GLU A 51 4.51 -3.47 14.67
N GLU A 52 4.27 -2.17 14.86
CA GLU A 52 4.49 -1.13 13.84
C GLU A 52 5.97 -1.01 13.42
N HIS A 53 6.92 -1.37 14.28
CA HIS A 53 8.36 -1.38 13.93
C HIS A 53 8.72 -2.56 13.02
N ALA A 54 8.07 -3.71 13.20
CA ALA A 54 8.25 -4.87 12.34
C ALA A 54 7.76 -4.58 10.92
N LEU A 55 6.70 -3.78 10.75
CA LEU A 55 6.18 -3.42 9.43
C LEU A 55 7.21 -2.73 8.54
N ASN A 56 7.87 -1.69 9.06
CA ASN A 56 8.87 -0.96 8.31
C ASN A 56 10.06 -1.87 7.93
N ALA A 57 10.47 -2.74 8.85
CA ALA A 57 11.57 -3.67 8.60
C ALA A 57 11.20 -4.66 7.49
N VAL A 58 10.01 -5.26 7.53
CA VAL A 58 9.52 -6.21 6.52
C VAL A 58 9.42 -5.54 5.15
N VAL A 59 8.77 -4.38 5.07
CA VAL A 59 8.59 -3.67 3.79
C VAL A 59 9.92 -3.20 3.22
N ASN A 60 10.83 -2.68 4.06
CA ASN A 60 12.14 -2.24 3.61
C ASN A 60 13.05 -3.40 3.17
N ALA A 61 13.03 -4.52 3.91
CA ALA A 61 13.75 -5.73 3.55
C ALA A 61 13.28 -6.26 2.20
N PHE A 62 11.96 -6.39 2.02
CA PHE A 62 11.34 -6.80 0.76
C PHE A 62 11.73 -5.89 -0.41
N CYS A 63 11.70 -4.56 -0.20
CA CYS A 63 12.08 -3.61 -1.25
C CYS A 63 13.57 -3.71 -1.61
N THR A 64 14.42 -4.00 -0.63
CA THR A 64 15.87 -4.17 -0.82
C THR A 64 16.16 -5.46 -1.60
N GLU A 65 15.52 -6.56 -1.20
CA GLU A 65 15.71 -7.88 -1.80
C GLU A 65 15.34 -7.92 -3.29
N HIS A 66 14.30 -7.19 -3.69
CA HIS A 66 13.76 -7.25 -5.06
C HIS A 66 14.10 -6.03 -5.95
N ASP A 67 14.99 -5.13 -5.49
CA ASP A 67 15.30 -3.84 -6.14
C ASP A 67 14.03 -3.04 -6.49
N LEU A 68 13.20 -2.80 -5.48
CA LEU A 68 11.94 -2.05 -5.60
C LEU A 68 12.03 -0.65 -4.98
N HIS A 69 13.23 -0.17 -4.68
CA HIS A 69 13.42 1.19 -4.17
C HIS A 69 12.95 2.23 -5.19
N GLY A 70 12.13 3.17 -4.71
CA GLY A 70 11.49 4.17 -5.56
C GLY A 70 10.26 3.66 -6.31
N ALA A 71 9.69 2.50 -5.95
CA ALA A 71 8.35 2.13 -6.38
C ALA A 71 7.30 3.10 -5.83
N ALA A 72 6.22 3.34 -6.59
CA ALA A 72 5.04 3.95 -6.00
C ALA A 72 4.31 2.90 -5.16
N ALA A 73 3.87 3.27 -3.96
CA ALA A 73 3.21 2.36 -3.04
C ALA A 73 1.71 2.59 -2.97
N THR A 74 0.96 1.49 -2.95
CA THR A 74 -0.44 1.44 -2.56
C THR A 74 -0.53 0.75 -1.21
N VAL A 75 -1.14 1.39 -0.23
CA VAL A 75 -1.36 0.80 1.10
C VAL A 75 -2.84 0.47 1.22
N ILE A 76 -3.13 -0.80 1.51
CA ILE A 76 -4.48 -1.34 1.61
C ILE A 76 -4.68 -1.81 3.06
N PRO A 77 -5.34 -1.02 3.91
CA PRO A 77 -5.88 -1.54 5.16
C PRO A 77 -6.97 -2.59 4.85
N ALA A 78 -6.94 -3.74 5.52
CA ALA A 78 -7.87 -4.84 5.27
C ALA A 78 -9.34 -4.41 5.42
N ALA A 79 -10.19 -5.05 4.62
CA ALA A 79 -11.59 -4.66 4.38
C ALA A 79 -12.48 -4.72 5.64
N ASN A 80 -12.02 -5.38 6.69
CA ASN A 80 -12.72 -5.56 7.95
C ASN A 80 -13.01 -4.22 8.65
N GLU A 81 -12.27 -3.17 8.28
CA GLU A 81 -12.39 -1.82 8.84
C GLU A 81 -13.19 -0.84 7.96
N TYR A 82 -13.72 -1.29 6.80
CA TYR A 82 -14.46 -0.44 5.87
C TYR A 82 -15.86 -0.97 5.60
N GLN A 83 -16.85 -0.09 5.72
CA GLN A 83 -18.17 -0.32 5.16
C GLN A 83 -18.21 0.26 3.75
N LEU A 84 -18.33 -0.63 2.76
CA LEU A 84 -18.61 -0.24 1.37
C LEU A 84 -20.12 -0.14 1.20
N LEU A 85 -20.62 1.07 0.92
CA LEU A 85 -22.03 1.32 0.61
C LEU A 85 -22.15 1.77 -0.84
N LEU A 86 -22.88 1.01 -1.64
CA LEU A 86 -23.32 1.49 -2.95
C LEU A 86 -24.51 2.42 -2.75
N VAL A 87 -24.36 3.68 -3.18
CA VAL A 87 -25.41 4.69 -3.09
C VAL A 87 -25.82 5.07 -4.51
N GLU A 88 -27.12 5.03 -4.79
CA GLU A 88 -27.68 5.61 -6.01
C GLU A 88 -27.98 7.09 -5.77
N ALA A 89 -27.33 7.96 -6.51
CA ALA A 89 -27.60 9.39 -6.53
C ALA A 89 -28.14 9.79 -7.93
N PRO A 90 -29.03 10.81 -8.02
CA PRO A 90 -29.37 11.39 -9.31
C PRO A 90 -28.09 11.90 -10.01
N PRO A 91 -28.06 11.96 -11.35
CA PRO A 91 -26.88 12.41 -12.08
C PRO A 91 -26.54 13.85 -11.71
N VAL A 92 -25.50 14.01 -10.89
CA VAL A 92 -24.95 15.30 -10.47
C VAL A 92 -23.51 15.44 -11.00
N PRO A 93 -23.06 16.66 -11.33
CA PRO A 93 -21.67 16.90 -11.71
C PRO A 93 -20.69 16.39 -10.66
N ALA A 94 -19.56 15.80 -11.08
CA ALA A 94 -18.57 15.23 -10.15
C ALA A 94 -18.02 16.23 -9.13
N ALA A 95 -18.01 17.53 -9.46
CA ALA A 95 -17.61 18.59 -8.55
C ALA A 95 -18.56 18.74 -7.35
N GLU A 96 -19.84 18.39 -7.50
CA GLU A 96 -20.86 18.49 -6.45
C GLU A 96 -20.91 17.24 -5.55
N LEU A 97 -20.24 16.15 -5.93
CA LEU A 97 -20.15 14.90 -5.15
C LEU A 97 -19.03 14.91 -4.10
N ALA A 98 -18.16 15.93 -4.12
CA ALA A 98 -16.93 15.98 -3.33
C ALA A 98 -17.01 16.94 -2.12
N ASP A 99 -18.10 17.70 -1.99
CA ASP A 99 -18.40 18.60 -0.87
C ASP A 99 -19.31 17.91 0.18
#